data_AF-A0A485AK14-F1
#
_entry.id   AF-A0A485AK14-F1
#
_cell.length_a   1.000
_cell.length_b   1.000
_cell.length_c   1.000
_cell.angle_alpha   90.00
_cell.angle_beta   90.00
_cell.angle_gamma   90.00
#
_symmetry.space_group_name_H-M   'P 1'
#
loop_
_entity.id
_entity.type
_entity.pdbx_description
1 polymer ?
#
loop_
_entity_poly.entity_id
_entity_poly.type
_entity_poly.pdbx_seq_one_letter_code
_entity_poly.pdbx_strand_id
1 'polypeptide(L)' 'MAIATELEDPFGTEDNDLPLNAICNAIEIDLREMLKESVVPVKIKPDAHYRLL' A
#
# COMPACT_ATOMS: atom_id res chain seq x y z
N MET A 1 24.46 11.03 -2.56
CA MET A 1 23.85 11.11 -1.22
C MET A 1 22.31 11.16 -1.26
N ALA A 2 21.65 11.25 -2.42
CA ALA A 2 20.18 11.37 -2.51
C ALA A 2 19.39 10.13 -2.02
N ILE A 3 19.81 8.92 -2.39
CA ILE A 3 19.11 7.67 -2.05
C ILE A 3 19.03 7.42 -0.54
N ALA A 4 20.04 7.88 0.22
CA ALA A 4 20.07 7.69 1.67
C ALA A 4 19.02 8.56 2.38
N THR A 5 18.74 9.74 1.86
CA THR A 5 17.75 10.67 2.42
C THR A 5 16.32 10.22 2.13
N GLU A 6 16.06 9.65 0.94
CA GLU A 6 14.74 9.08 0.60
C GLU A 6 14.40 7.83 1.44
N LEU A 7 15.41 7.13 1.99
CA LEU A 7 15.21 5.98 2.87
C LEU A 7 15.05 6.34 4.36
N GLU A 8 15.28 7.60 4.73
CA GLU A 8 15.21 8.03 6.15
C GLU A 8 13.76 8.18 6.65
N ASP A 9 12.80 8.45 5.77
CA ASP A 9 11.37 8.55 6.12
C ASP A 9 10.48 7.73 5.18
N PRO A 10 10.51 6.39 5.28
CA PRO A 10 9.84 5.50 4.32
C PRO A 10 8.31 5.48 4.46
N PHE A 11 7.74 6.26 5.37
CA PHE A 11 6.31 6.27 5.69
C PHE A 11 5.61 7.55 5.24
N GLY A 12 6.28 8.37 4.43
CA GLY A 12 5.70 9.54 3.79
C GLY A 12 4.76 9.20 2.63
N THR A 13 4.62 10.14 1.70
CA THR A 13 3.79 10.00 0.50
C THR A 13 4.55 10.31 -0.79
N GLU A 14 5.88 10.31 -0.74
CA GLU A 14 6.76 10.48 -1.90
C GLU A 14 6.74 9.21 -2.76
N ASP A 15 7.21 9.33 -4.01
CA ASP A 15 7.13 8.24 -5.00
C ASP A 15 7.88 6.97 -4.58
N ASN A 16 8.91 7.10 -3.74
CA ASN A 16 9.75 6.00 -3.25
C ASN A 16 9.33 5.50 -1.85
N ASP A 17 8.28 6.08 -1.26
CA ASP A 17 7.80 5.70 0.06
C ASP A 17 6.99 4.39 0.01
N LEU A 18 6.84 3.77 1.18
CA LEU A 18 6.10 2.53 1.29
C LEU A 18 4.60 2.78 1.02
N PRO A 19 3.96 1.93 0.20
CA PRO A 19 2.53 2.06 -0.08
C PRO A 19 1.70 1.47 1.07
N LEU A 20 1.71 2.14 2.23
CA LEU A 20 1.07 1.67 3.45
C LEU A 20 -0.43 1.41 3.27
N ASN A 21 -1.11 2.22 2.46
CA ASN A 21 -2.52 2.04 2.15
C ASN A 21 -2.78 0.72 1.41
N ALA A 22 -1.96 0.38 0.41
CA ALA A 22 -2.08 -0.88 -0.31
C ALA A 22 -1.72 -2.09 0.57
N ILE A 23 -0.76 -1.94 1.48
CA ILE A 23 -0.42 -2.98 2.47
C ILE A 23 -1.61 -3.23 3.40
N CYS A 24 -2.19 -2.17 3.98
CA CYS A 24 -3.38 -2.27 4.84
C CYS A 24 -4.57 -2.87 4.09
N ASN A 25 -4.81 -2.45 2.84
CA ASN A 25 -5.86 -3.00 1.99
C ASN A 25 -5.66 -4.50 1.73
N ALA A 26 -4.44 -4.95 1.45
CA ALA A 26 -4.14 -6.37 1.27
C ALA A 26 -4.40 -7.18 2.54
N ILE A 27 -3.94 -6.69 3.70
CA ILE A 27 -4.19 -7.33 5.00
C ILE A 27 -5.69 -7.42 5.27
N GLU A 28 -6.44 -6.35 5.02
CA GLU A 28 -7.89 -6.33 5.20
C GLU A 28 -8.59 -7.36 4.30
N ILE A 29 -8.19 -7.44 3.03
CA ILE A 29 -8.71 -8.44 2.09
C ILE A 29 -8.46 -9.84 2.61
N ASP A 30 -7.21 -10.16 2.95
CA ASP A 30 -6.82 -11.50 3.41
C ASP A 30 -7.62 -11.92 4.65
N LEU A 31 -7.78 -11.02 5.63
CA LEU A 31 -8.55 -11.28 6.84
C LEU A 31 -10.05 -11.53 6.54
N ARG A 32 -10.67 -10.72 5.68
CA ARG A 32 -12.09 -10.88 5.33
C ARG A 32 -12.35 -12.12 4.49
N GLU A 33 -11.43 -12.47 3.60
CA GLU A 33 -11.48 -13.71 2.82
C GLU A 33 -11.38 -14.95 3.72
N MET A 34 -10.47 -14.93 4.70
CA MET A 34 -10.35 -16.00 5.70
C MET A 34 -11.64 -16.19 6.51
N LEU A 35 -12.36 -15.10 6.79
CA LEU A 35 -13.66 -15.11 7.48
C LEU A 35 -14.85 -15.39 6.55
N LYS A 36 -14.62 -15.55 5.24
CA LYS A 36 -15.65 -15.74 4.21
C LYS A 36 -16.72 -14.65 4.22
N GLU A 37 -16.31 -13.40 4.46
CA GLU A 37 -17.21 -12.26 4.35
C GLU A 37 -17.69 -12.08 2.91
N SER A 38 -18.93 -11.65 2.74
CA SER A 38 -19.52 -11.39 1.41
C SER A 38 -19.05 -10.08 0.79
N VAL A 39 -18.50 -9.18 1.61
CA VAL A 39 -18.02 -7.86 1.19
C VAL A 39 -16.54 -7.77 1.51
N VAL A 40 -15.73 -7.72 0.46
CA VAL A 40 -14.27 -7.58 0.52
C VAL A 40 -13.91 -6.29 -0.23
N PRO A 41 -13.03 -5.44 0.32
CA PRO A 41 -12.66 -4.20 -0.34
C PRO A 41 -11.92 -4.47 -1.66
N VAL A 42 -11.96 -3.50 -2.57
CA VAL A 42 -11.27 -3.62 -3.86
C VAL A 42 -9.77 -3.51 -3.64
N LYS A 43 -9.00 -4.39 -4.30
CA LYS A 43 -7.55 -4.33 -4.27
C LYS A 43 -7.04 -3.05 -4.92
N ILE A 44 -6.26 -2.26 -4.18
CA ILE A 44 -5.61 -1.05 -4.69
C ILE A 44 -4.65 -1.42 -5.84
N LYS A 45 -4.70 -0.64 -6.92
CA LYS A 45 -3.85 -0.82 -8.11
C LYS A 45 -2.98 0.41 -8.31
N PRO A 46 -1.79 0.25 -8.91
CA PRO A 46 -0.90 1.39 -9.14
C PRO A 46 -1.55 2.43 -10.06
N ASP A 47 -1.31 3.70 -9.80
CA ASP A 47 -1.66 4.80 -10.70
C ASP A 47 -0.69 4.90 -11.89
N ALA A 48 -0.84 5.93 -12.74
CA ALA A 48 0.05 6.16 -13.90
C ALA A 48 1.51 6.42 -13.51
N HIS A 49 1.78 6.72 -12.25
CA HIS A 49 3.11 6.94 -11.67
C HIS A 49 3.57 5.74 -10.83
N TYR A 50 2.93 4.58 -10.96
CA TYR A 50 3.21 3.36 -10.21
C TYR A 50 2.99 3.47 -8.69
N ARG A 51 2.24 4.47 -8.22
CA ARG A 51 1.96 4.66 -6.79
C ARG A 51 0.74 3.86 -6.36
N LEU A 52 0.84 3.27 -5.18
CA LEU A 52 -0.16 2.39 -4.57
C LEU A 52 -0.78 3.09 -3.34
N LEU A 53 -1.47 4.21 -3.60
CA LEU A 53 -2.11 5.08 -2.60
C LEU A 53 -3.58 4.72 -2.37
#